data_AF-A0A5D0TGI9-F1
#
_entry.id   AF-A0A5D0TGI9-F1
#
_cell.length_a   1.000
_cell.length_b   1.000
_cell.length_c   1.000
_cell.angle_alpha   90.00
_cell.angle_beta   90.00
_cell.angle_gamma   90.00
#
_symmetry.space_group_name_H-M   'P 1'
#
loop_
_entity.id
_entity.type
_entity.pdbx_description
1 polymer ?
#
loop_
_entity_poly.entity_id
_entity_poly.type
_entity_poly.pdbx_seq_one_letter_code
_entity_poly.pdbx_strand_id
1 'polypeptide(L)'
;MTHRSLPAVAVLVVAVSLIAGCGDGDRPTGAAAVTSSTPTTSPSPVLSPAPSVAGSSPTAPAVPPAGDAPAVQEPTERRPASPPPVVLPRRPAGAPGAKQVIDAFRAAGLKVPNPRDRSVDCGPDGLGLGCSEIVATDALTVYVFPDATSASDLADTWSGQSYRRGAVVLNYLAARTPAADRPRYEKVLAGLG
;
A
#
# COMPACT_ATOMS: atom_id res chain seq x y z
N MET A 1 53.06 2.12 4.47
CA MET A 1 53.10 2.59 3.07
C MET A 1 51.69 2.98 2.68
N THR A 2 51.51 4.26 2.42
CA THR A 2 50.22 4.93 2.23
C THR A 2 49.90 4.95 0.74
N HIS A 3 48.82 4.28 0.32
CA HIS A 3 48.32 4.41 -1.05
C HIS A 3 46.98 5.16 -1.03
N ARG A 4 47.07 6.48 -1.21
CA ARG A 4 45.99 7.37 -1.62
C ARG A 4 45.81 7.23 -3.13
N SER A 5 44.60 6.97 -3.59
CA SER A 5 44.24 7.05 -5.01
C SER A 5 42.80 7.58 -5.16
N LEU A 6 42.68 8.86 -5.51
CA LEU A 6 41.49 9.47 -6.12
C LEU A 6 41.72 9.49 -7.63
N PRO A 7 40.66 9.34 -8.46
CA PRO A 7 40.62 10.14 -9.67
C PRO A 7 39.25 10.74 -10.01
N ALA A 8 39.34 12.01 -10.39
CA ALA A 8 38.67 12.66 -11.52
C ALA A 8 37.13 12.80 -11.50
N VAL A 9 36.74 14.00 -11.05
CA VAL A 9 35.50 14.70 -11.42
C VAL A 9 35.46 14.90 -12.95
N ALA A 10 34.42 14.40 -13.60
CA ALA A 10 34.05 14.78 -14.97
C ALA A 10 32.68 15.46 -14.93
N VAL A 11 32.69 16.80 -14.90
CA VAL A 11 31.50 17.64 -15.08
C VAL A 11 31.22 17.70 -16.57
N LEU A 12 30.08 17.16 -17.02
CA LEU A 12 29.60 17.36 -18.38
C LEU A 12 28.36 18.28 -18.31
N VAL A 13 28.59 19.56 -18.56
CA VAL A 13 27.56 20.59 -18.74
C VAL A 13 27.06 20.49 -20.17
N VAL A 14 25.79 20.11 -20.37
CA VAL A 14 25.10 20.37 -21.65
C VAL A 14 24.14 21.52 -21.41
N ALA A 15 24.62 22.71 -21.75
CA ALA A 15 23.78 23.89 -21.96
C ALA A 15 23.33 23.88 -23.42
N VAL A 16 22.03 23.76 -23.67
CA VAL A 16 21.41 24.17 -24.94
C VAL A 16 20.38 25.23 -24.60
N SER A 17 20.66 26.44 -25.07
CA SER A 17 19.84 27.63 -24.87
C SER A 17 19.13 28.00 -26.17
N LEU A 18 17.85 28.34 -26.02
CA LEU A 18 17.04 29.33 -26.75
C LEU A 18 16.66 29.08 -28.20
N ILE A 19 15.33 28.98 -28.43
CA ILE A 19 14.69 29.75 -29.48
C ILE A 19 13.45 30.44 -28.89
N ALA A 20 13.39 31.74 -29.14
CA ALA A 20 12.36 32.67 -28.71
C ALA A 20 11.03 32.48 -29.47
N GLY A 21 9.93 32.86 -28.82
CA GLY A 21 8.61 32.96 -29.41
C GLY A 21 7.68 33.75 -28.50
N CYS A 22 7.89 35.07 -28.43
CA CYS A 22 6.89 36.02 -27.95
C CYS A 22 5.84 36.22 -29.06
N GLY A 23 4.56 36.14 -28.71
CA GLY A 23 3.45 36.48 -29.60
C GLY A 23 2.27 36.94 -28.77
N ASP A 24 2.19 38.27 -28.59
CA ASP A 24 1.06 39.00 -28.03
C ASP A 24 0.07 39.34 -29.17
N GLY A 25 -1.24 39.36 -28.86
CA GLY A 25 -2.29 39.97 -29.69
C GLY A 25 -3.04 39.03 -30.65
N ASP A 26 -4.31 38.71 -30.36
CA ASP A 26 -5.47 39.43 -30.92
C ASP A 26 -6.79 38.69 -30.59
N ARG A 27 -7.77 39.46 -30.09
CA ARG A 27 -9.21 39.13 -30.06
C ARG A 27 -9.84 40.36 -30.73
N PRO A 28 -10.73 40.27 -31.74
CA PRO A 28 -12.05 39.65 -31.57
C PRO A 28 -12.73 39.08 -32.83
N THR A 29 -13.93 38.54 -32.60
CA THR A 29 -15.10 38.47 -33.51
C THR A 29 -15.38 37.12 -34.14
N GLY A 30 -16.57 36.59 -33.85
CA GLY A 30 -17.15 35.45 -34.55
C GLY A 30 -18.22 34.77 -33.73
N ALA A 31 -19.44 35.27 -33.83
CA ALA A 31 -20.63 34.77 -33.15
C ALA A 31 -21.07 33.39 -33.67
N ALA A 32 -21.99 32.80 -32.88
CA ALA A 32 -22.92 31.72 -33.23
C ALA A 32 -22.26 30.32 -33.32
N ALA A 33 -22.84 29.22 -32.83
CA ALA A 33 -24.13 28.92 -32.23
C ALA A 33 -23.99 27.53 -31.56
N VAL A 34 -24.90 27.21 -30.63
CA VAL A 34 -25.44 25.87 -30.29
C VAL A 34 -24.45 24.68 -30.26
N THR A 35 -24.32 23.88 -29.20
CA THR A 35 -25.39 23.17 -28.49
C THR A 35 -24.74 22.52 -27.27
N SER A 36 -25.26 22.77 -26.08
CA SER A 36 -24.87 22.04 -24.86
C SER A 36 -25.56 20.68 -24.88
N SER A 37 -24.79 19.60 -25.02
CA SER A 37 -25.28 18.23 -24.77
C SER A 37 -24.76 17.77 -23.42
N THR A 38 -25.60 17.87 -22.41
CA THR A 38 -25.46 17.19 -21.12
C THR A 38 -25.64 15.68 -21.32
N PRO A 39 -24.73 14.81 -20.85
CA PRO A 39 -25.14 13.45 -20.54
C PRO A 39 -25.93 13.48 -19.23
N THR A 40 -27.25 13.44 -19.41
CA THR A 40 -28.25 13.19 -18.38
C THR A 40 -28.04 11.81 -17.74
N THR A 41 -28.12 11.82 -16.42
CA THR A 41 -28.32 10.70 -15.51
C THR A 41 -29.50 9.83 -15.92
N SER A 42 -29.28 8.54 -16.17
CA SER A 42 -30.19 7.42 -15.82
C SER A 42 -29.64 6.12 -16.37
N PRO A 43 -29.62 5.06 -15.55
CA PRO A 43 -30.62 4.04 -15.81
C PRO A 43 -31.31 3.55 -14.53
N SER A 44 -32.64 3.61 -14.52
CA SER A 44 -33.47 2.64 -13.78
C SER A 44 -33.89 1.56 -14.75
N PRO A 45 -33.82 0.29 -14.33
CA PRO A 45 -34.92 -0.63 -14.59
C PRO A 45 -35.41 -1.24 -13.28
N VAL A 46 -36.69 -1.01 -12.97
CA VAL A 46 -37.41 -1.72 -11.92
C VAL A 46 -38.42 -2.67 -12.59
N LEU A 47 -38.68 -3.77 -11.88
CA LEU A 47 -39.71 -4.81 -12.06
C LEU A 47 -39.36 -6.07 -12.86
N SER A 48 -39.11 -7.17 -12.15
CA SER A 48 -40.07 -8.29 -11.91
C SER A 48 -39.35 -9.48 -11.22
N PRO A 49 -40.03 -10.54 -10.78
CA PRO A 49 -40.83 -10.66 -9.55
C PRO A 49 -40.20 -11.64 -8.53
N ALA A 50 -40.70 -11.57 -7.29
CA ALA A 50 -40.37 -12.48 -6.20
C ALA A 50 -40.78 -13.95 -6.49
N PRO A 51 -39.98 -14.96 -6.09
CA PRO A 51 -40.52 -16.26 -5.75
C PRO A 51 -41.04 -16.23 -4.30
N SER A 52 -42.36 -16.29 -4.19
CA SER A 52 -43.05 -16.77 -2.99
C SER A 52 -42.52 -18.16 -2.62
N VAL A 53 -41.90 -18.28 -1.45
CA VAL A 53 -41.95 -19.54 -0.71
C VAL A 53 -42.93 -19.34 0.42
N ALA A 54 -44.12 -19.86 0.17
CA ALA A 54 -45.17 -20.06 1.13
C ALA A 54 -44.62 -20.82 2.34
N GLY A 55 -45.10 -20.41 3.52
CA GLY A 55 -44.74 -21.02 4.77
C GLY A 55 -45.05 -22.52 4.81
N SER A 56 -44.23 -23.22 5.58
CA SER A 56 -44.67 -24.41 6.27
C SER A 56 -44.21 -24.29 7.71
N SER A 57 -45.19 -24.31 8.59
CA SER A 57 -45.14 -24.11 10.02
C SER A 57 -44.10 -25.00 10.72
N PRO A 58 -43.47 -24.54 11.82
CA PRO A 58 -42.76 -25.44 12.71
C PRO A 58 -43.78 -26.23 13.54
N THR A 59 -43.92 -27.52 13.28
CA THR A 59 -44.54 -28.45 14.22
C THR A 59 -43.55 -28.72 15.35
N ALA A 60 -43.89 -28.31 16.57
CA ALA A 60 -43.34 -28.84 17.81
C ALA A 60 -44.40 -29.78 18.44
N PRO A 61 -44.09 -30.62 19.46
CA PRO A 61 -42.86 -31.36 19.79
C PRO A 61 -43.13 -32.88 19.93
N ALA A 62 -42.10 -33.72 19.93
CA ALA A 62 -42.22 -35.10 20.45
C ALA A 62 -41.09 -35.35 21.46
N VAL A 63 -41.48 -35.59 22.71
CA VAL A 63 -40.63 -35.99 23.86
C VAL A 63 -40.48 -37.54 23.88
N PRO A 64 -39.60 -38.14 24.70
CA PRO A 64 -38.55 -39.07 24.30
C PRO A 64 -38.96 -40.55 24.48
N PRO A 65 -38.07 -41.51 24.18
CA PRO A 65 -37.92 -42.63 25.10
C PRO A 65 -36.60 -42.53 25.86
N ALA A 66 -36.70 -42.64 27.18
CA ALA A 66 -35.59 -42.92 28.07
C ALA A 66 -34.95 -44.25 27.66
N GLY A 67 -33.65 -44.22 27.40
CA GLY A 67 -32.81 -45.38 27.14
C GLY A 67 -31.49 -45.17 27.84
N ASP A 68 -31.37 -45.82 28.99
CA ASP A 68 -30.21 -45.89 29.87
C ASP A 68 -28.95 -46.33 29.09
N ALA A 69 -27.94 -45.47 29.00
CA ALA A 69 -26.57 -45.87 28.63
C ALA A 69 -25.55 -44.81 29.11
N PRO A 70 -24.42 -45.23 29.69
CA PRO A 70 -23.52 -44.37 30.46
C PRO A 70 -22.83 -43.32 29.59
N ALA A 71 -22.70 -42.12 30.16
CA ALA A 71 -21.87 -41.05 29.64
C ALA A 71 -20.41 -41.54 29.51
N VAL A 72 -20.04 -42.03 28.33
CA VAL A 72 -18.65 -42.09 27.91
C VAL A 72 -18.26 -40.63 27.68
N GLN A 73 -17.68 -40.02 28.71
CA GLN A 73 -16.91 -38.80 28.57
C GLN A 73 -15.74 -39.17 27.68
N GLU A 74 -15.90 -39.04 26.36
CA GLU A 74 -14.75 -38.96 25.48
C GLU A 74 -13.87 -37.84 26.04
N PRO A 75 -12.59 -38.11 26.34
CA PRO A 75 -11.66 -37.04 26.67
C PRO A 75 -11.74 -36.09 25.49
N THR A 76 -12.33 -34.91 25.69
CA THR A 76 -12.24 -33.82 24.72
C THR A 76 -10.75 -33.62 24.51
N GLU A 77 -10.24 -34.17 23.40
CA GLU A 77 -8.86 -34.03 22.99
C GLU A 77 -8.59 -32.53 23.03
N ARG A 78 -7.78 -32.10 24.01
CA ARG A 78 -7.38 -30.70 24.11
C ARG A 78 -6.67 -30.39 22.81
N ARG A 79 -7.37 -29.69 21.93
CA ARG A 79 -6.81 -29.04 20.75
C ARG A 79 -5.45 -28.44 21.18
N PRO A 80 -4.35 -28.79 20.50
CA PRO A 80 -3.03 -28.27 20.83
C PRO A 80 -3.10 -26.76 21.03
N ALA A 81 -2.48 -26.29 22.12
CA ALA A 81 -2.50 -24.90 22.52
C ALA A 81 -1.78 -24.06 21.45
N SER A 82 -2.58 -23.31 20.70
CA SER A 82 -2.21 -22.26 19.72
C SER A 82 -1.28 -22.68 18.56
N PRO A 83 -1.54 -22.19 17.34
CA PRO A 83 -0.59 -22.36 16.23
C PRO A 83 0.78 -21.73 16.59
N PRO A 84 1.89 -22.25 16.03
CA PRO A 84 3.22 -21.71 16.28
C PRO A 84 3.26 -20.22 15.91
N PRO A 85 4.05 -19.40 16.63
CA PRO A 85 4.14 -17.97 16.37
C PRO A 85 4.60 -17.74 14.93
N VAL A 86 3.89 -16.88 14.22
CA VAL A 86 4.20 -16.52 12.83
C VAL A 86 5.56 -15.81 12.79
N VAL A 87 6.50 -16.41 12.07
CA VAL A 87 7.84 -15.86 11.87
C VAL A 87 7.84 -15.05 10.58
N LEU A 88 8.01 -13.72 10.69
CA LEU A 88 8.16 -12.85 9.54
C LEU A 88 9.50 -13.09 8.81
N PRO A 89 9.55 -12.93 7.48
CA PRO A 89 10.81 -12.93 6.73
C PRO A 89 11.79 -11.92 7.32
N ARG A 90 13.07 -12.29 7.46
CA ARG A 90 14.07 -11.35 7.97
C ARG A 90 14.41 -10.29 6.92
N ARG A 91 14.70 -9.08 7.41
CA ARG A 91 15.22 -7.99 6.60
C ARG A 91 16.60 -8.35 6.01
N PRO A 92 16.89 -7.98 4.75
CA PRO A 92 18.23 -8.09 4.20
C PRO A 92 19.24 -7.23 4.98
N ALA A 93 20.42 -7.79 5.26
CA ALA A 93 21.45 -7.19 6.13
C ALA A 93 22.04 -5.86 5.61
N GLY A 94 21.87 -5.57 4.32
CA GLY A 94 22.32 -4.32 3.68
C GLY A 94 21.21 -3.29 3.43
N ALA A 95 19.95 -3.60 3.75
CA ALA A 95 18.85 -2.67 3.52
C ALA A 95 18.55 -1.84 4.79
N PRO A 96 18.29 -0.53 4.65
CA PRO A 96 17.89 0.28 5.78
C PRO A 96 16.53 -0.21 6.31
N GLY A 97 16.37 -0.13 7.63
CA GLY A 97 15.11 -0.53 8.28
C GLY A 97 13.99 0.45 8.11
N ALA A 98 12.75 0.01 8.32
CA ALA A 98 11.59 0.90 8.18
C ALA A 98 11.71 2.10 9.13
N LYS A 99 12.05 1.84 10.40
CA LYS A 99 12.29 2.91 11.40
C LYS A 99 13.48 3.81 11.04
N GLN A 100 14.55 3.25 10.48
CA GLN A 100 15.73 3.99 10.05
C GLN A 100 15.44 4.94 8.88
N VAL A 101 14.61 4.51 7.93
CA VAL A 101 14.13 5.35 6.82
C VAL A 101 13.29 6.51 7.36
N ILE A 102 12.40 6.22 8.32
CA ILE A 102 11.62 7.26 9.01
C ILE A 102 12.50 8.26 9.77
N ASP A 103 13.54 7.78 10.45
CA ASP A 103 14.51 8.64 11.13
C ASP A 103 15.28 9.52 10.15
N ALA A 104 15.66 8.98 8.98
CA ALA A 104 16.31 9.74 7.92
C ALA A 104 15.40 10.83 7.35
N PHE A 105 14.10 10.56 7.17
CA PHE A 105 13.14 11.59 6.76
C PHE A 105 13.03 12.72 7.79
N ARG A 106 12.96 12.38 9.08
CA ARG A 106 12.99 13.39 10.15
C ARG A 106 14.27 14.21 10.14
N ALA A 107 15.42 13.56 10.00
CA ALA A 107 16.72 14.22 9.95
C ALA A 107 16.85 15.16 8.72
N ALA A 108 16.19 14.83 7.61
CA ALA A 108 16.09 15.66 6.42
C ALA A 108 15.04 16.78 6.51
N GLY A 109 14.38 16.96 7.65
CA GLY A 109 13.35 17.99 7.86
C GLY A 109 12.02 17.71 7.15
N LEU A 110 11.75 16.45 6.81
CA LEU A 110 10.49 16.03 6.19
C LEU A 110 9.44 15.70 7.25
N LYS A 111 8.17 15.86 6.87
CA LYS A 111 7.04 15.61 7.77
C LYS A 111 6.80 14.11 7.90
N VAL A 112 6.87 13.61 9.13
CA VAL A 112 6.53 12.21 9.43
C VAL A 112 5.51 12.14 10.58
N PRO A 113 4.25 12.53 10.32
CA PRO A 113 3.21 12.52 11.33
C PRO A 113 2.79 11.09 11.71
N ASN A 114 2.55 10.87 13.00
CA ASN A 114 1.97 9.64 13.55
C ASN A 114 2.62 8.32 13.06
N PRO A 115 3.94 8.14 13.22
CA PRO A 115 4.56 6.87 12.86
C PRO A 115 4.02 5.74 13.73
N ARG A 116 3.61 4.64 13.08
CA ARG A 116 3.11 3.41 13.68
C ARG A 116 3.83 2.23 13.08
N ASP A 117 4.47 1.43 13.93
CA ASP A 117 4.97 0.13 13.50
C ASP A 117 3.79 -0.80 13.27
N ARG A 118 3.72 -1.35 12.06
CA ARG A 118 2.66 -2.23 11.57
C ARG A 118 3.29 -3.51 11.01
N SER A 119 4.50 -3.87 11.48
CA SER A 119 5.23 -5.02 10.93
C SER A 119 4.48 -6.33 11.16
N VAL A 120 3.62 -6.41 12.18
CA VAL A 120 2.68 -7.54 12.38
C VAL A 120 1.77 -7.77 11.18
N ASP A 121 1.45 -6.71 10.42
CA ASP A 121 0.60 -6.78 9.24
C ASP A 121 1.33 -7.40 8.02
N CYS A 122 2.64 -7.62 8.10
CA CYS A 122 3.39 -8.31 7.05
C CYS A 122 3.13 -9.82 7.00
N GLY A 123 2.73 -10.41 8.13
CA GLY A 123 2.61 -11.86 8.27
C GLY A 123 1.30 -12.40 7.71
N PRO A 124 1.15 -13.73 7.61
CA PRO A 124 -0.11 -14.39 7.27
C PRO A 124 -1.29 -14.00 8.18
N ASP A 125 -1.04 -13.58 9.42
CA ASP A 125 -2.08 -13.11 10.35
C ASP A 125 -2.53 -11.66 10.10
N GLY A 126 -1.86 -10.96 9.18
CA GLY A 126 -2.08 -9.56 8.85
C GLY A 126 -2.62 -9.36 7.45
N LEU A 127 -1.98 -8.48 6.69
CA LEU A 127 -2.29 -8.24 5.28
C LEU A 127 -1.58 -9.23 4.34
N GLY A 128 -0.73 -10.11 4.86
CA GLY A 128 -0.05 -11.14 4.06
C GLY A 128 0.86 -10.57 2.98
N LEU A 129 1.38 -9.35 3.15
CA LEU A 129 2.12 -8.63 2.12
C LEU A 129 3.53 -9.19 1.88
N GLY A 130 3.99 -10.13 2.71
CA GLY A 130 5.30 -10.77 2.55
C GLY A 130 6.48 -9.86 2.85
N CYS A 131 6.24 -8.68 3.44
CA CYS A 131 7.30 -7.80 3.91
C CYS A 131 7.95 -8.32 5.19
N SER A 132 9.12 -7.77 5.51
CA SER A 132 9.77 -7.96 6.81
C SER A 132 9.29 -6.93 7.82
N GLU A 133 9.09 -5.69 7.38
CA GLU A 133 8.73 -4.57 8.25
C GLU A 133 7.84 -3.55 7.55
N ILE A 134 6.96 -2.92 8.33
CA ILE A 134 6.14 -1.80 7.89
C ILE A 134 6.13 -0.71 8.96
N VAL A 135 6.35 0.52 8.53
CA VAL A 135 5.98 1.70 9.32
C VAL A 135 5.03 2.57 8.52
N ALA A 136 3.81 2.73 9.02
CA ALA A 136 2.79 3.59 8.46
C ALA A 136 2.81 4.97 9.12
N THR A 137 2.59 6.01 8.34
CA THR A 137 2.51 7.41 8.76
C THR A 137 1.39 8.09 7.97
N ASP A 138 0.93 9.28 8.37
CA ASP A 138 -0.11 9.97 7.57
C ASP A 138 0.44 10.54 6.25
N ALA A 139 1.77 10.59 6.11
CA ALA A 139 2.49 11.12 4.94
C ALA A 139 2.93 10.03 3.95
N LEU A 140 3.20 8.81 4.41
CA LEU A 140 3.62 7.68 3.58
C LEU A 140 3.62 6.40 4.41
N THR A 141 3.69 5.26 3.75
CA THR A 141 4.00 3.98 4.39
C THR A 141 5.32 3.45 3.84
N VAL A 142 6.24 3.10 4.75
CA VAL A 142 7.51 2.45 4.41
C VAL A 142 7.33 0.95 4.55
N TYR A 143 7.54 0.22 3.47
CA TYR A 143 7.62 -1.24 3.44
C TYR A 143 9.07 -1.64 3.25
N VAL A 144 9.53 -2.62 4.03
CA VAL A 144 10.81 -3.28 3.81
C VAL A 144 10.57 -4.75 3.57
N PHE A 145 11.00 -5.24 2.41
CA PHE A 145 10.82 -6.62 1.98
C PHE A 145 12.06 -7.47 2.28
N PRO A 146 11.93 -8.80 2.29
CA PRO A 146 13.07 -9.71 2.42
C PRO A 146 14.07 -9.59 1.26
N ASP A 147 13.62 -9.16 0.08
CA ASP A 147 14.44 -9.03 -1.13
C ASP A 147 13.85 -8.00 -2.11
N ALA A 148 14.63 -7.66 -3.14
CA ALA A 148 14.28 -6.66 -4.14
C ALA A 148 13.21 -7.14 -5.14
N THR A 149 13.06 -8.45 -5.35
CA THR A 149 12.03 -9.02 -6.26
C THR A 149 10.66 -8.83 -5.62
N SER A 150 10.51 -9.26 -4.37
CA SER A 150 9.29 -9.06 -3.57
C SER A 150 8.91 -7.56 -3.48
N ALA A 151 9.91 -6.69 -3.30
CA ALA A 151 9.69 -5.24 -3.33
C ALA A 151 9.24 -4.74 -4.72
N SER A 152 9.73 -5.35 -5.80
CA SER A 152 9.34 -4.97 -7.16
C SER A 152 7.90 -5.32 -7.46
N ASP A 153 7.50 -6.57 -7.19
CA ASP A 153 6.17 -7.08 -7.51
C ASP A 153 5.07 -6.21 -6.86
N LEU A 154 5.28 -5.80 -5.61
CA LEU A 154 4.35 -4.92 -4.90
C LEU A 154 4.42 -3.48 -5.39
N ALA A 155 5.61 -2.96 -5.68
CA ALA A 155 5.74 -1.60 -6.23
C ALA A 155 5.05 -1.47 -7.61
N ASP A 156 5.17 -2.49 -8.45
CA ASP A 156 4.55 -2.55 -9.78
C ASP A 156 3.02 -2.62 -9.68
N THR A 157 2.50 -3.32 -8.66
CA THR A 157 1.06 -3.34 -8.35
C THR A 157 0.52 -1.96 -7.94
N TRP A 158 1.34 -1.13 -7.29
CA TRP A 158 0.96 0.21 -6.81
C TRP A 158 1.45 1.35 -7.73
N SER A 159 1.73 1.02 -8.99
CA SER A 159 2.38 1.90 -9.96
C SER A 159 1.80 3.33 -9.97
N GLY A 160 2.70 4.32 -10.00
CA GLY A 160 2.35 5.75 -9.93
C GLY A 160 2.15 6.29 -8.50
N GLN A 161 1.88 5.43 -7.52
CA GLN A 161 1.68 5.82 -6.11
C GLN A 161 2.72 5.20 -5.18
N SER A 162 3.77 4.60 -5.73
CA SER A 162 4.90 4.03 -5.00
C SER A 162 6.25 4.50 -5.55
N TYR A 163 7.30 4.37 -4.75
CA TYR A 163 8.69 4.53 -5.16
C TYR A 163 9.54 3.45 -4.49
N ARG A 164 10.42 2.80 -5.24
CA ARG A 164 11.24 1.68 -4.76
C ARG A 164 12.72 2.00 -4.83
N ARG A 165 13.45 1.57 -3.80
CA ARG A 165 14.92 1.48 -3.78
C ARG A 165 15.35 0.17 -3.13
N GLY A 166 15.87 -0.76 -3.94
CA GLY A 166 16.26 -2.09 -3.47
C GLY A 166 15.07 -2.83 -2.85
N ALA A 167 15.22 -3.26 -1.59
CA ALA A 167 14.18 -3.96 -0.82
C ALA A 167 13.20 -3.01 -0.11
N VAL A 168 13.35 -1.69 -0.24
CA VAL A 168 12.48 -0.70 0.43
C VAL A 168 11.53 -0.06 -0.57
N VAL A 169 10.24 0.01 -0.21
CA VAL A 169 9.19 0.65 -0.99
C VAL A 169 8.51 1.73 -0.15
N LEU A 170 8.43 2.94 -0.70
CA LEU A 170 7.55 3.99 -0.22
C LEU A 170 6.22 3.88 -0.94
N ASN A 171 5.13 3.86 -0.19
CA ASN A 171 3.77 3.86 -0.73
C ASN A 171 3.04 5.12 -0.26
N TYR A 172 2.34 5.77 -1.18
CA TYR A 172 1.57 6.99 -0.95
C TYR A 172 0.05 6.78 -1.08
N LEU A 173 -0.43 5.56 -1.38
CA LEU A 173 -1.85 5.27 -1.60
C LEU A 173 -2.76 5.65 -0.42
N ALA A 174 -2.37 5.27 0.80
CA ALA A 174 -3.11 5.58 2.02
C ALA A 174 -2.75 6.95 2.62
N ALA A 175 -1.79 7.65 2.01
CA ALA A 175 -1.20 8.85 2.58
C ALA A 175 -1.74 10.13 1.93
N ARG A 176 -1.61 11.24 2.67
CA ARG A 176 -2.08 12.56 2.22
C ARG A 176 -0.95 13.46 1.70
N THR A 177 0.21 12.90 1.38
CA THR A 177 1.35 13.68 0.89
C THR A 177 1.07 14.24 -0.50
N PRO A 178 1.16 15.57 -0.70
CA PRO A 178 1.03 16.18 -2.02
C PRO A 178 2.05 15.62 -3.01
N ALA A 179 1.67 15.48 -4.28
CA ALA A 179 2.56 14.95 -5.31
C ALA A 179 3.87 15.74 -5.44
N ALA A 180 3.84 17.04 -5.21
CA ALA A 180 5.02 17.91 -5.23
C ALA A 180 6.05 17.62 -4.12
N ASP A 181 5.61 17.05 -2.99
CA ASP A 181 6.48 16.73 -1.86
C ASP A 181 7.12 15.34 -1.97
N ARG A 182 6.50 14.41 -2.74
CA ARG A 182 6.97 13.02 -2.91
C ARG A 182 8.45 12.93 -3.34
N PRO A 183 8.94 13.71 -4.33
CA PRO A 183 10.34 13.63 -4.76
C PRO A 183 11.35 13.91 -3.63
N ARG A 184 10.96 14.66 -2.60
CA ARG A 184 11.83 14.95 -1.45
C ARG A 184 12.03 13.71 -0.58
N TYR A 185 10.98 12.92 -0.35
CA TYR A 185 11.08 11.64 0.37
C TYR A 185 11.86 10.61 -0.44
N GLU A 186 11.58 10.52 -1.74
CA GLU A 186 12.24 9.60 -2.66
C GLU A 186 13.75 9.87 -2.73
N LYS A 187 14.14 11.15 -2.79
CA LYS A 187 15.54 11.57 -2.75
C LYS A 187 16.25 11.14 -1.47
N VAL A 188 15.59 11.24 -0.31
CA VAL A 188 16.19 10.80 0.95
C VAL A 188 16.37 9.29 0.95
N LEU A 189 15.37 8.52 0.51
CA LEU A 189 15.52 7.06 0.42
C LEU A 189 16.63 6.64 -0.55
N ALA A 190 16.74 7.32 -1.70
CA ALA A 190 17.81 7.08 -2.67
C ALA A 190 19.21 7.32 -2.10
N GLY A 191 19.35 8.13 -1.04
CA GLY A 191 20.61 8.39 -0.36
C GLY A 191 20.96 7.40 0.76
N LEU A 192 20.06 6.47 1.11
CA LEU A 192 20.26 5.49 2.19
C LEU A 192 20.79 4.13 1.71
N GLY A 193 20.87 3.91 0.40
CA GLY A 193 21.31 2.64 -0.21
C GLY A 193 21.76 2.80 -1.65
#